data_AF-A0A1G6AHW7-F1
#
_entry.id   AF-A0A1G6AHW7-F1
#
_cell.length_a   1.000
_cell.length_b   1.000
_cell.length_c   1.000
_cell.angle_alpha   90.00
_cell.angle_beta   90.00
_cell.angle_gamma   90.00
#
_symmetry.space_group_name_H-M   'P 1'
#
loop_
_entity.id
_entity.type
_entity.pdbx_description
1 polymer ?
#
loop_
_entity_poly.entity_id
_entity_poly.type
_entity_poly.pdbx_seq_one_letter_code
_entity_poly.pdbx_strand_id
1 'polypeptide(L)'
;MESKRKEKGFTLVEMIIVIAIIGILATLLVPSIMHFVKKARLTAAIGDAKVIKSAVESSLIDRLTQADGDLTNAFNKILYLDKNKKQIESVGAFTSFSWYNYRKKINQSNKSAKVDKVIAGALEGEFSEQWDTGAQVNPLKYNNASMNCAKYLKDNNTNFALVLVYNRSGSVRMMQIYRKGILVTYVNGEFIGNMDTNSHFVGSASWGTIYTDVGREAPDVVKDYSLKNGQIKDDGTSGNWY
;
A
#
# COMPACT_ATOMS: atom_id res chain seq x y z
N MET A 1 59.06 -42.29 -22.12
CA MET A 1 59.02 -41.82 -20.72
C MET A 1 57.73 -41.05 -20.54
N GLU A 2 56.74 -41.66 -19.88
CA GLU A 2 55.44 -41.04 -19.61
C GLU A 2 55.51 -40.32 -18.26
N SER A 3 55.37 -38.99 -18.25
CA SER A 3 55.42 -38.20 -17.02
C SER A 3 54.06 -38.29 -16.32
N LYS A 4 53.99 -39.10 -15.26
CA LYS A 4 52.82 -39.12 -14.36
C LYS A 4 52.68 -37.74 -13.72
N ARG A 5 51.73 -36.94 -14.22
CA ARG A 5 51.26 -35.74 -13.52
C ARG A 5 50.70 -36.18 -12.18
N LYS A 6 51.30 -35.72 -11.07
CA LYS A 6 50.74 -35.90 -9.74
C LYS A 6 49.48 -35.04 -9.65
N GLU A 7 48.32 -35.65 -9.83
CA GLU A 7 47.06 -34.98 -9.48
C GLU A 7 47.05 -34.78 -7.96
N LYS A 8 47.20 -33.52 -7.54
CA LYS A 8 47.05 -33.13 -6.15
C LYS A 8 45.55 -33.13 -5.84
N GLY A 9 45.08 -34.18 -5.18
CA GLY A 9 43.71 -34.24 -4.64
C GLY A 9 43.52 -33.20 -3.54
N PHE A 10 42.31 -32.65 -3.45
CA PHE A 10 41.91 -31.70 -2.41
C PHE A 10 41.95 -32.37 -1.03
N THR A 11 42.50 -31.70 -0.03
CA THR A 11 42.57 -32.27 1.33
C THR A 11 41.30 -31.99 2.12
N LEU A 12 40.94 -32.90 3.03
CA LEU A 12 39.81 -32.68 3.95
C LEU A 12 40.03 -31.43 4.82
N VAL A 13 41.28 -31.14 5.18
CA VAL A 13 41.65 -29.97 5.97
C VAL A 13 41.38 -28.68 5.19
N GLU A 14 41.72 -28.62 3.90
CA GLU A 14 41.39 -27.48 3.05
C GLU A 14 39.87 -27.26 3.00
N MET A 15 39.08 -28.33 2.93
CA MET A 15 37.62 -28.20 2.91
C MET A 15 37.06 -27.67 4.25
N ILE A 16 37.63 -28.11 5.38
CA ILE A 16 37.25 -27.63 6.72
C ILE A 16 37.55 -26.13 6.88
N ILE A 17 38.69 -25.66 6.38
CA ILE A 17 39.04 -24.24 6.43
C ILE A 17 38.09 -23.42 5.54
N VAL A 18 37.77 -23.91 4.34
CA VAL A 18 36.86 -23.22 3.41
C VAL A 18 35.47 -23.07 4.01
N ILE A 19 34.88 -24.13 4.56
CA ILE A 19 33.55 -24.04 5.20
C ILE A 19 33.58 -23.14 6.44
N ALA A 20 34.69 -23.10 7.18
CA ALA A 20 34.84 -22.21 8.33
C ALA A 20 34.84 -20.73 7.91
N ILE A 21 35.59 -20.37 6.87
CA ILE A 21 35.60 -19.00 6.33
C ILE A 21 34.23 -18.62 5.76
N ILE A 22 33.59 -19.51 4.98
CA ILE A 22 32.24 -19.27 4.45
C ILE A 22 31.24 -19.05 5.59
N GLY A 23 31.34 -19.82 6.69
CA GLY A 23 30.49 -19.66 7.87
C GLY A 23 30.61 -18.29 8.55
N ILE A 24 31.83 -17.76 8.68
CA ILE A 24 32.09 -16.42 9.23
C ILE A 24 31.57 -15.34 8.29
N LEU A 25 31.79 -15.47 6.98
CA LEU A 25 31.30 -14.50 6.00
C LEU A 25 29.77 -14.48 5.94
N ALA A 26 29.13 -15.66 5.97
CA ALA A 26 27.68 -15.78 5.91
C ALA A 26 27.00 -15.10 7.10
N THR A 27 27.55 -15.23 8.32
CA THR A 27 26.99 -14.60 9.51
C THR A 27 27.00 -13.06 9.45
N LEU A 28 28.01 -12.45 8.83
CA LEU A 28 28.07 -11.00 8.61
C LEU A 28 27.14 -10.53 7.47
N LEU A 29 27.00 -11.33 6.42
CA LEU A 29 26.24 -10.95 5.21
C LEU A 29 24.71 -11.04 5.37
N VAL A 30 24.21 -12.05 6.09
CA VAL A 30 22.76 -12.30 6.24
C VAL A 30 21.97 -11.07 6.73
N PRO A 31 22.32 -10.40 7.86
CA PRO A 31 21.55 -9.25 8.33
C PRO A 31 21.53 -8.09 7.34
N SER A 32 22.66 -7.84 6.67
CA SER A 32 22.80 -6.79 5.67
C SER A 32 21.88 -7.03 4.46
N ILE A 33 21.90 -8.25 3.90
CA ILE A 33 21.02 -8.62 2.77
C ILE A 33 19.56 -8.48 3.16
N MET A 34 19.16 -8.97 4.35
CA MET A 34 17.78 -8.86 4.82
C MET A 34 17.30 -7.40 4.90
N HIS A 35 18.19 -6.48 5.31
CA HIS A 35 17.88 -5.05 5.29
C HIS A 35 17.64 -4.54 3.87
N PHE A 36 18.60 -4.75 2.95
CA PHE A 36 18.50 -4.26 1.58
C PHE A 36 17.23 -4.76 0.88
N VAL A 37 16.88 -6.04 1.08
CA VAL A 37 15.65 -6.63 0.55
C VAL A 37 14.40 -5.94 1.09
N LYS A 38 14.33 -5.64 2.40
CA LYS A 38 13.20 -4.90 2.99
C LYS A 38 13.07 -3.50 2.40
N LYS A 39 14.18 -2.77 2.29
CA LYS A 39 14.21 -1.41 1.71
C LYS A 39 13.76 -1.44 0.25
N ALA A 40 14.28 -2.38 -0.55
CA ALA A 40 13.89 -2.55 -1.95
C ALA A 40 12.39 -2.85 -2.11
N ARG A 41 11.83 -3.75 -1.27
CA ARG A 41 10.39 -4.06 -1.27
C ARG A 41 9.54 -2.85 -0.92
N LEU A 42 9.96 -2.05 0.05
CA LEU A 42 9.26 -0.83 0.44
C LEU A 42 9.30 0.22 -0.68
N THR A 43 10.48 0.47 -1.26
CA THR A 43 10.62 1.41 -2.37
C THR A 43 9.77 1.00 -3.57
N ALA A 44 9.73 -0.30 -3.89
CA ALA A 44 8.86 -0.84 -4.93
C ALA A 44 7.37 -0.60 -4.60
N ALA A 45 6.93 -0.88 -3.37
CA ALA A 45 5.54 -0.66 -2.97
C ALA A 45 5.13 0.82 -3.02
N ILE A 46 6.02 1.74 -2.64
CA ILE A 46 5.79 3.19 -2.78
C ILE A 46 5.75 3.59 -4.25
N GLY A 47 6.60 2.99 -5.10
CA GLY A 47 6.55 3.16 -6.55
C GLY A 47 5.20 2.76 -7.14
N ASP A 48 4.74 1.56 -6.82
CA ASP A 48 3.41 1.05 -7.21
C ASP A 48 2.30 2.01 -6.77
N ALA A 49 2.35 2.50 -5.52
CA ALA A 49 1.37 3.45 -5.01
C ALA A 49 1.37 4.79 -5.79
N LYS A 50 2.53 5.28 -6.23
CA LYS A 50 2.61 6.49 -7.06
C LYS A 50 1.97 6.29 -8.43
N VAL A 51 2.22 5.14 -9.05
CA VAL A 51 1.62 4.76 -10.34
C VAL A 51 0.10 4.72 -10.20
N ILE A 52 -0.41 4.04 -9.17
CA ILE A 52 -1.86 3.99 -8.87
C ILE A 52 -2.45 5.39 -8.74
N LYS A 53 -1.83 6.24 -7.90
CA LYS A 53 -2.32 7.60 -7.68
C LYS A 53 -2.39 8.36 -9.01
N SER A 54 -1.33 8.30 -9.81
CA SER A 54 -1.25 9.02 -11.08
C SER A 54 -2.30 8.54 -12.08
N ALA A 55 -2.49 7.22 -12.20
CA ALA A 55 -3.49 6.61 -13.08
C ALA A 55 -4.91 7.02 -12.71
N VAL A 56 -5.20 6.98 -11.41
CA VAL A 56 -6.47 7.41 -10.84
C VAL A 56 -6.71 8.89 -11.13
N GLU A 57 -5.77 9.78 -10.81
CA GLU A 57 -5.93 11.22 -11.03
C GLU A 57 -6.14 11.54 -12.52
N SER A 58 -5.36 10.93 -13.41
CA SER A 58 -5.53 11.09 -14.86
C SER A 58 -6.94 10.66 -15.30
N SER A 59 -7.38 9.47 -14.89
CA SER A 59 -8.69 8.94 -15.25
C SER A 59 -9.85 9.80 -14.71
N LEU A 60 -9.68 10.38 -13.52
CA LEU A 60 -10.66 11.26 -12.90
C LEU A 60 -10.73 12.60 -13.61
N ILE A 61 -9.59 13.22 -13.95
CA ILE A 61 -9.54 14.48 -14.69
C ILE A 61 -10.21 14.33 -16.06
N ASP A 62 -9.87 13.28 -16.80
CA ASP A 62 -10.49 12.99 -18.10
C ASP A 62 -12.00 12.81 -17.99
N ARG A 63 -12.46 12.16 -16.91
CA ARG A 63 -13.89 11.95 -16.69
C ARG A 63 -14.62 13.20 -16.24
N LEU A 64 -14.01 14.01 -15.37
CA LEU A 64 -14.62 15.22 -14.81
C LEU A 64 -14.71 16.34 -15.84
N THR A 65 -13.76 16.40 -16.78
CA THR A 65 -13.80 17.35 -17.92
C THR A 65 -14.88 16.98 -18.94
N GLN A 66 -15.18 15.70 -19.12
CA GLN A 66 -16.22 15.22 -20.05
C GLN A 66 -17.63 15.23 -19.47
N ALA A 67 -17.78 15.34 -18.15
CA ALA A 67 -19.07 15.28 -17.49
C ALA A 67 -19.63 16.68 -17.22
N ASP A 68 -20.63 17.11 -17.99
CA ASP A 68 -21.44 18.32 -17.76
C ASP A 68 -22.26 18.21 -16.45
N GLY A 69 -21.61 18.37 -15.30
CA GLY A 69 -22.25 18.58 -13.99
C GLY A 69 -22.90 17.38 -13.30
N ASP A 70 -23.06 16.23 -13.96
CA ASP A 70 -23.84 15.09 -13.42
C ASP A 70 -23.04 14.08 -12.57
N LEU A 71 -21.97 14.52 -11.90
CA LEU A 71 -21.14 13.69 -10.99
C LEU A 71 -21.28 14.09 -9.52
N THR A 72 -22.14 15.06 -9.19
CA THR A 72 -22.34 15.57 -7.82
C THR A 72 -22.62 14.45 -6.79
N ASN A 73 -23.31 13.38 -7.19
CA ASN A 73 -23.62 12.24 -6.32
C ASN A 73 -22.43 11.30 -6.03
N ALA A 74 -21.34 11.38 -6.81
CA ALA A 74 -20.10 10.66 -6.50
C ALA A 74 -19.33 11.32 -5.34
N PHE A 75 -19.59 12.61 -5.09
CA PHE A 75 -18.98 13.40 -4.03
C PHE A 75 -19.92 13.53 -2.82
N ASN A 76 -20.43 12.39 -2.35
CA ASN A 76 -21.41 12.31 -1.28
C ASN A 76 -20.80 12.00 0.10
N LYS A 77 -19.47 12.03 0.22
CA LYS A 77 -18.76 11.82 1.48
C LYS A 77 -18.11 13.12 1.94
N ILE A 78 -17.92 13.23 3.26
CA ILE A 78 -17.22 14.35 3.87
C ILE A 78 -15.84 13.89 4.32
N LEU A 79 -14.81 14.63 3.89
CA LEU A 79 -13.47 14.59 4.43
C LEU A 79 -13.30 15.77 5.39
N TYR A 80 -12.82 15.50 6.59
CA TYR A 80 -12.39 16.55 7.52
C TYR A 80 -10.92 16.83 7.30
N LEU A 81 -10.59 18.10 7.09
CA LEU A 81 -9.22 18.55 6.85
C LEU A 81 -8.50 18.97 8.15
N ASP A 82 -9.24 19.13 9.24
CA ASP A 82 -8.70 19.47 10.55
C ASP A 82 -9.30 18.64 11.70
N LYS A 83 -8.59 18.57 12.83
CA LYS A 83 -9.01 17.84 14.04
C LYS A 83 -10.30 18.37 14.66
N ASN A 84 -10.58 19.66 14.46
CA ASN A 84 -11.73 20.36 15.03
C ASN A 84 -13.00 20.21 14.19
N LYS A 85 -12.92 19.48 13.07
CA LYS A 85 -13.99 19.28 12.09
C LYS A 85 -14.54 20.58 11.50
N LYS A 86 -13.74 21.66 11.50
CA LYS A 86 -14.17 22.98 11.03
C LYS A 86 -13.98 23.13 9.52
N GLN A 87 -12.95 22.52 8.97
CA GLN A 87 -12.71 22.44 7.53
C GLN A 87 -13.21 21.11 6.99
N ILE A 88 -14.17 21.18 6.07
CA ILE A 88 -14.76 20.03 5.39
C ILE A 88 -14.61 20.15 3.88
N GLU A 89 -14.39 19.02 3.21
CA GLU A 89 -14.41 18.92 1.76
C GLU A 89 -15.36 17.80 1.34
N SER A 90 -16.21 18.06 0.34
CA SER A 90 -17.01 17.00 -0.29
C SER A 90 -16.12 16.15 -1.20
N VAL A 91 -16.01 14.88 -0.88
CA VAL A 91 -15.13 13.92 -1.55
C VAL A 91 -15.90 12.69 -2.04
N GLY A 92 -15.33 12.02 -3.02
CA GLY A 92 -15.69 10.67 -3.41
C GLY A 92 -14.70 9.68 -2.80
N ALA A 93 -15.07 8.40 -2.80
CA ALA A 93 -14.16 7.35 -2.41
C ALA A 93 -14.35 6.07 -3.20
N PHE A 94 -13.23 5.47 -3.57
CA PHE A 94 -13.16 4.16 -4.18
C PHE A 94 -12.43 3.23 -3.21
N THR A 95 -13.04 2.10 -2.87
CA THR A 95 -12.40 1.13 -1.96
C THR A 95 -12.47 -0.28 -2.54
N SER A 96 -11.86 -1.26 -1.89
CA SER A 96 -12.06 -2.68 -2.27
C SER A 96 -13.53 -3.11 -2.29
N PHE A 97 -14.42 -2.44 -1.55
CA PHE A 97 -15.88 -2.62 -1.70
C PHE A 97 -16.37 -2.17 -3.08
N SER A 98 -15.92 -1.00 -3.55
CA SER A 98 -16.23 -0.49 -4.89
C SER A 98 -15.64 -1.39 -5.98
N TRP A 99 -14.42 -1.88 -5.78
CA TRP A 99 -13.78 -2.88 -6.66
C TRP A 99 -14.60 -4.16 -6.77
N TYR A 100 -15.07 -4.71 -5.65
CA TYR A 100 -15.95 -5.87 -5.64
C TYR A 100 -17.21 -5.63 -6.46
N ASN A 101 -17.89 -4.49 -6.24
CA ASN A 101 -19.10 -4.14 -6.97
C ASN A 101 -18.83 -3.99 -8.47
N TYR A 102 -17.69 -3.40 -8.83
CA TYR A 102 -17.26 -3.28 -10.21
C TYR A 102 -17.11 -4.66 -10.86
N ARG A 103 -16.31 -5.54 -10.28
CA ARG A 103 -16.02 -6.90 -10.80
C ARG A 103 -17.26 -7.79 -10.85
N LYS A 104 -18.14 -7.68 -9.85
CA LYS A 104 -19.41 -8.44 -9.78
C LYS A 104 -20.58 -7.77 -10.51
N LYS A 105 -20.35 -6.62 -11.14
CA LYS A 105 -21.37 -5.86 -11.89
C LYS A 105 -22.61 -5.47 -11.05
N ILE A 106 -22.40 -5.17 -9.77
CA ILE A 106 -23.46 -4.77 -8.82
C ILE A 106 -23.76 -3.27 -8.95
N ASN A 107 -25.03 -2.89 -9.05
CA ASN A 107 -25.51 -1.50 -9.01
C ASN A 107 -24.77 -0.51 -9.94
N GLN A 108 -24.38 -0.99 -11.13
CA GLN A 108 -23.51 -0.32 -12.10
C GLN A 108 -24.13 0.90 -12.81
N SER A 109 -25.42 1.19 -12.57
CA SER A 109 -26.17 2.28 -13.21
C SER A 109 -26.16 3.58 -12.41
N ASN A 110 -25.87 3.53 -11.11
CA ASN A 110 -25.89 4.72 -10.26
C ASN A 110 -24.71 5.65 -10.58
N LYS A 111 -24.89 6.96 -10.41
CA LYS A 111 -23.91 7.98 -10.79
C LYS A 111 -22.54 7.79 -10.11
N SER A 112 -22.50 7.34 -8.85
CA SER A 112 -21.26 6.96 -8.15
C SER A 112 -20.54 5.78 -8.82
N ALA A 113 -21.29 4.77 -9.26
CA ALA A 113 -20.74 3.60 -9.93
C ALA A 113 -20.11 3.95 -11.30
N LYS A 114 -20.54 5.05 -11.95
CA LYS A 114 -19.89 5.54 -13.18
C LYS A 114 -18.46 6.02 -12.92
N VAL A 115 -18.20 6.67 -11.79
CA VAL A 115 -16.84 7.09 -11.40
C VAL A 115 -16.02 5.88 -10.95
N ASP A 116 -16.63 4.97 -10.17
CA ASP A 116 -15.98 3.74 -9.74
C ASP A 116 -15.50 2.89 -10.93
N LYS A 117 -16.27 2.82 -12.03
CA LYS A 117 -15.86 2.14 -13.27
C LYS A 117 -14.62 2.75 -13.91
N VAL A 118 -14.52 4.08 -13.92
CA VAL A 118 -13.38 4.78 -14.52
C VAL A 118 -12.12 4.49 -13.72
N ILE A 119 -12.20 4.61 -12.40
CA ILE A 119 -11.11 4.27 -11.49
C ILE A 119 -10.72 2.80 -11.65
N ALA A 120 -11.69 1.88 -11.57
CA ALA A 120 -11.41 0.45 -11.69
C ALA A 120 -10.79 0.09 -13.05
N GLY A 121 -11.27 0.68 -14.14
CA GLY A 121 -10.71 0.48 -15.47
C GLY A 121 -9.28 0.99 -15.60
N ALA A 122 -8.94 2.12 -14.97
CA ALA A 122 -7.56 2.59 -14.90
C ALA A 122 -6.70 1.55 -14.15
N LEU A 123 -7.13 1.10 -12.98
CA LEU A 123 -6.39 0.13 -12.16
C LEU A 123 -6.16 -1.23 -12.84
N GLU A 124 -7.10 -1.70 -13.67
CA GLU A 124 -6.94 -2.94 -14.45
C GLU A 124 -5.77 -2.87 -15.44
N GLY A 125 -5.38 -1.67 -15.89
CA GLY A 125 -4.28 -1.46 -16.83
C GLY A 125 -2.90 -1.23 -16.19
N GLU A 126 -2.84 -0.91 -14.89
CA GLU A 126 -1.59 -0.44 -14.26
C GLU A 126 -0.63 -1.57 -13.85
N PHE A 127 -1.14 -2.77 -13.55
CA PHE A 127 -0.31 -3.87 -13.06
C PHE A 127 -0.50 -5.15 -13.83
N SER A 128 0.61 -5.89 -13.99
CA SER A 128 0.61 -7.24 -14.55
C SER A 128 -0.02 -8.29 -13.61
N GLU A 129 -0.03 -8.03 -12.30
CA GLU A 129 -0.65 -8.92 -11.33
C GLU A 129 -2.16 -8.63 -11.26
N GLN A 130 -2.97 -9.68 -11.31
CA GLN A 130 -4.41 -9.54 -11.20
C GLN A 130 -4.83 -9.13 -9.79
N TRP A 131 -5.78 -8.20 -9.71
CA TRP A 131 -6.36 -7.72 -8.46
C TRP A 131 -7.57 -8.59 -8.09
N ASP A 132 -7.42 -9.42 -7.07
CA ASP A 132 -8.45 -10.38 -6.70
C ASP A 132 -9.70 -9.69 -6.19
N THR A 133 -10.86 -10.12 -6.70
CA THR A 133 -12.15 -9.47 -6.39
C THR A 133 -12.48 -9.46 -4.90
N GLY A 134 -12.07 -10.50 -4.16
CA GLY A 134 -12.32 -10.63 -2.73
C GLY A 134 -13.81 -10.64 -2.35
N ALA A 135 -14.12 -10.04 -1.20
CA ALA A 135 -15.47 -9.89 -0.68
C ALA A 135 -15.94 -8.42 -0.64
N GLN A 136 -17.25 -8.23 -0.51
CA GLN A 136 -17.89 -6.91 -0.46
C GLN A 136 -17.70 -6.20 0.89
N VAL A 137 -16.45 -5.94 1.27
CA VAL A 137 -16.07 -5.41 2.59
C VAL A 137 -15.16 -4.20 2.45
N ASN A 138 -15.53 -3.11 3.13
CA ASN A 138 -14.72 -1.90 3.19
C ASN A 138 -13.47 -2.14 4.08
N PRO A 139 -12.24 -1.95 3.57
CA PRO A 139 -11.00 -2.12 4.35
C PRO A 139 -10.94 -1.27 5.62
N LEU A 140 -11.62 -0.12 5.66
CA LEU A 140 -11.66 0.76 6.84
C LEU A 140 -12.31 0.12 8.08
N LYS A 141 -12.93 -1.06 7.97
CA LYS A 141 -13.35 -1.87 9.12
C LYS A 141 -12.19 -2.58 9.81
N TYR A 142 -11.02 -2.63 9.18
CA TYR A 142 -9.80 -3.26 9.66
C TYR A 142 -8.81 -2.19 10.13
N ASN A 143 -9.20 -1.53 11.22
CA ASN A 143 -8.57 -0.34 11.77
C ASN A 143 -8.03 -0.54 13.20
N ASN A 144 -7.80 -1.78 13.65
CA ASN A 144 -7.21 -2.05 14.97
C ASN A 144 -6.32 -3.31 14.95
N ALA A 145 -5.64 -3.61 16.06
CA ALA A 145 -4.69 -4.72 16.13
C ALA A 145 -5.32 -6.10 15.80
N SER A 146 -6.56 -6.35 16.26
CA SER A 146 -7.29 -7.60 16.02
C SER A 146 -7.93 -7.66 14.64
N MET A 147 -8.21 -6.50 14.04
CA MET A 147 -8.77 -6.32 12.70
C MET A 147 -7.77 -5.51 11.89
N ASN A 148 -6.65 -6.12 11.51
CA ASN A 148 -5.54 -5.44 10.84
C ASN A 148 -5.52 -5.71 9.31
N CYS A 149 -4.60 -5.07 8.58
CA CYS A 149 -4.50 -5.20 7.13
C CYS A 149 -4.23 -6.63 6.65
N ALA A 150 -3.38 -7.37 7.35
CA ALA A 150 -3.09 -8.77 7.02
C ALA A 150 -4.35 -9.65 7.17
N LYS A 151 -5.12 -9.40 8.24
CA LYS A 151 -6.39 -10.08 8.47
C LYS A 151 -7.43 -9.74 7.41
N TYR A 152 -7.46 -8.50 6.88
CA TYR A 152 -8.34 -8.14 5.77
C TYR A 152 -8.12 -9.06 4.56
N LEU A 153 -6.88 -9.26 4.12
CA LEU A 153 -6.59 -10.12 2.97
C LEU A 153 -7.07 -11.56 3.22
N LYS A 154 -6.81 -12.09 4.42
CA LYS A 154 -7.18 -13.45 4.81
C LYS A 154 -8.69 -13.64 4.88
N ASP A 155 -9.40 -12.77 5.60
CA ASP A 155 -10.84 -12.90 5.84
C ASP A 155 -11.66 -12.68 4.56
N ASN A 156 -11.14 -11.90 3.60
CA ASN A 156 -11.85 -11.54 2.36
C ASN A 156 -11.32 -12.27 1.12
N ASN A 157 -10.38 -13.20 1.27
CA ASN A 157 -9.77 -13.98 0.18
C ASN A 157 -9.34 -13.11 -1.02
N THR A 158 -8.47 -12.13 -0.76
CA THR A 158 -7.94 -11.19 -1.77
C THR A 158 -6.45 -10.95 -1.55
N ASN A 159 -5.74 -10.55 -2.60
CA ASN A 159 -4.31 -10.23 -2.58
C ASN A 159 -4.02 -8.73 -2.33
N PHE A 160 -5.05 -7.88 -2.28
CA PHE A 160 -4.87 -6.45 -2.03
C PHE A 160 -6.01 -5.84 -1.22
N ALA A 161 -5.76 -4.68 -0.64
CA ALA A 161 -6.81 -3.77 -0.21
C ALA A 161 -6.52 -2.35 -0.69
N LEU A 162 -7.55 -1.61 -1.06
CA LEU A 162 -7.44 -0.22 -1.51
C LEU A 162 -8.48 0.65 -0.80
N VAL A 163 -8.04 1.82 -0.36
CA VAL A 163 -8.89 2.95 0.03
C VAL A 163 -8.36 4.17 -0.70
N LEU A 164 -9.20 4.81 -1.50
CA LEU A 164 -8.87 6.00 -2.27
C LEU A 164 -9.93 7.05 -1.97
N VAL A 165 -9.49 8.27 -1.67
CA VAL A 165 -10.35 9.44 -1.46
C VAL A 165 -9.89 10.53 -2.41
N TYR A 166 -10.83 11.08 -3.16
CA TYR A 166 -10.57 12.08 -4.18
C TYR A 166 -11.60 13.20 -4.12
N ASN A 167 -11.20 14.40 -4.52
CA ASN A 167 -12.07 15.57 -4.50
C ASN A 167 -12.67 15.87 -5.88
N ARG A 168 -13.46 16.94 -5.96
CA ARG A 168 -14.15 17.37 -7.18
C ARG A 168 -13.23 17.83 -8.31
N SER A 169 -11.96 18.13 -8.03
CA SER A 169 -10.97 18.44 -9.06
C SER A 169 -10.26 17.19 -9.60
N GLY A 170 -10.62 16.00 -9.14
CA GLY A 170 -9.97 14.74 -9.51
C GLY A 170 -8.66 14.48 -8.77
N SER A 171 -8.30 15.33 -7.80
CA SER A 171 -7.09 15.19 -7.01
C SER A 171 -7.29 14.17 -5.89
N VAL A 172 -6.31 13.28 -5.71
CA VAL A 172 -6.34 12.32 -4.61
C VAL A 172 -5.96 13.03 -3.32
N ARG A 173 -6.83 12.95 -2.31
CA ARG A 173 -6.63 13.52 -0.97
C ARG A 173 -6.00 12.52 -0.01
N MET A 174 -6.40 11.26 -0.14
CA MET A 174 -5.86 10.16 0.65
C MET A 174 -5.87 8.89 -0.19
N MET A 175 -4.84 8.07 -0.05
CA MET A 175 -4.84 6.71 -0.57
C MET A 175 -4.21 5.76 0.45
N GLN A 176 -4.73 4.56 0.59
CA GLN A 176 -4.11 3.47 1.34
C GLN A 176 -4.18 2.21 0.50
N ILE A 177 -3.04 1.61 0.21
CA ILE A 177 -2.96 0.31 -0.45
C ILE A 177 -2.19 -0.67 0.42
N TYR A 178 -2.78 -1.84 0.68
CA TYR A 178 -2.10 -2.94 1.34
C TYR A 178 -1.89 -4.09 0.36
N ARG A 179 -0.64 -4.46 0.13
CA ARG A 179 -0.27 -5.59 -0.74
C ARG A 179 1.08 -6.15 -0.32
N LYS A 180 1.27 -7.47 -0.45
CA LYS A 180 2.55 -8.16 -0.17
C LYS A 180 3.13 -7.83 1.23
N GLY A 181 2.25 -7.63 2.21
CA GLY A 181 2.62 -7.33 3.59
C GLY A 181 3.01 -5.87 3.87
N ILE A 182 2.78 -4.96 2.92
CA ILE A 182 3.16 -3.55 3.05
C ILE A 182 1.92 -2.68 2.86
N LEU A 183 1.62 -1.83 3.85
CA LEU A 183 0.61 -0.78 3.77
C LEU A 183 1.29 0.50 3.30
N VAL A 184 0.91 1.04 2.15
CA VAL A 184 1.36 2.36 1.70
C VAL A 184 0.20 3.35 1.80
N THR A 185 0.41 4.40 2.59
CA THR A 185 -0.53 5.50 2.79
C THR A 185 0.00 6.75 2.08
N TYR A 186 -0.82 7.37 1.26
CA TYR A 186 -0.62 8.71 0.74
C TYR A 186 -1.56 9.68 1.45
N VAL A 187 -1.00 10.75 2.02
CA VAL A 187 -1.76 11.83 2.66
C VAL A 187 -0.88 13.08 2.68
N ASN A 188 -1.48 14.27 2.56
CA ASN A 188 -0.76 15.56 2.65
C ASN A 188 0.45 15.71 1.70
N GLY A 189 0.45 15.02 0.56
CA GLY A 189 1.57 15.09 -0.40
C GLY A 189 2.66 14.05 -0.20
N GLU A 190 2.59 13.25 0.86
CA GLU A 190 3.64 12.30 1.25
C GLU A 190 3.18 10.85 1.13
N PHE A 191 4.13 9.96 0.85
CA PHE A 191 3.92 8.51 0.78
C PHE A 191 4.62 7.82 1.93
N ILE A 192 3.89 6.96 2.60
CA ILE A 192 4.24 6.42 3.90
C ILE A 192 4.03 4.92 3.87
N GLY A 193 5.10 4.12 3.90
CA GLY A 193 5.01 2.67 3.81
C GLY A 193 5.28 1.94 5.13
N ASN A 194 4.28 1.26 5.67
CA ASN A 194 4.31 0.48 6.90
C ASN A 194 4.43 -1.03 6.61
N MET A 195 5.46 -1.66 7.15
CA MET A 195 5.74 -3.11 7.01
C MET A 195 5.43 -3.91 8.29
N ASP A 196 4.81 -3.29 9.29
CA ASP A 196 4.42 -3.94 10.54
C ASP A 196 3.27 -4.93 10.29
N THR A 197 3.35 -6.10 10.91
CA THR A 197 2.31 -7.14 10.84
C THR A 197 0.99 -6.69 11.46
N ASN A 198 1.02 -5.71 12.37
CA ASN A 198 -0.15 -5.12 13.03
C ASN A 198 -0.59 -3.81 12.36
N SER A 199 -0.07 -3.49 11.17
CA SER A 199 -0.54 -2.36 10.37
C SER A 199 -2.04 -2.47 10.10
N HIS A 200 -2.76 -1.37 10.22
CA HIS A 200 -4.21 -1.29 10.07
C HIS A 200 -4.58 -0.06 9.24
N PHE A 201 -5.74 -0.10 8.60
CA PHE A 201 -6.22 1.04 7.80
C PHE A 201 -6.59 2.19 8.72
N VAL A 202 -6.20 3.39 8.32
CA VAL A 202 -6.47 4.62 9.04
C VAL A 202 -7.78 5.23 8.52
N GLY A 203 -8.68 5.59 9.42
CA GLY A 203 -9.97 6.23 9.11
C GLY A 203 -11.20 5.42 9.51
N SER A 204 -12.39 5.99 9.27
CA SER A 204 -13.67 5.38 9.67
C SER A 204 -14.47 4.84 8.49
N ALA A 205 -15.10 3.68 8.69
CA ALA A 205 -16.00 3.04 7.72
C ALA A 205 -17.43 3.61 7.70
N SER A 206 -17.72 4.71 8.40
CA SER A 206 -19.06 5.31 8.42
C SER A 206 -19.43 5.88 7.05
N TRP A 207 -20.60 5.47 6.53
CA TRP A 207 -21.02 5.69 5.14
C TRP A 207 -20.98 7.14 4.64
N GLY A 208 -21.04 8.13 5.54
CA GLY A 208 -21.04 9.56 5.23
C GLY A 208 -19.75 10.34 5.56
N THR A 209 -18.77 9.73 6.23
CA THR A 209 -17.59 10.45 6.73
C THR A 209 -16.33 9.60 6.65
N ILE A 210 -15.35 10.09 5.88
CA ILE A 210 -13.99 9.54 5.89
C ILE A 210 -13.15 10.50 6.70
N TYR A 211 -12.78 10.08 7.90
CA TYR A 211 -11.74 10.77 8.67
C TYR A 211 -10.39 10.31 8.12
N THR A 212 -9.53 11.24 7.71
CA THR A 212 -8.09 11.04 7.95
C THR A 212 -7.96 11.15 9.47
N ASP A 213 -7.45 10.12 10.11
CA ASP A 213 -7.70 9.91 11.53
C ASP A 213 -6.82 10.77 12.43
N VAL A 214 -6.99 12.07 12.33
CA VAL A 214 -6.38 13.01 13.26
C VAL A 214 -7.30 13.16 14.49
N GLY A 215 -7.68 12.06 15.15
CA GLY A 215 -8.38 12.16 16.44
C GLY A 215 -9.14 10.95 17.00
N ARG A 216 -9.18 9.78 16.36
CA ARG A 216 -9.73 8.53 16.90
C ARG A 216 -8.92 7.32 16.45
N GLU A 217 -7.69 7.24 16.94
CA GLU A 217 -6.82 6.06 16.81
C GLU A 217 -6.20 5.83 15.42
N ALA A 218 -5.81 6.89 14.69
CA ALA A 218 -4.51 6.75 14.03
C ALA A 218 -3.49 6.49 15.15
N PRO A 219 -2.46 5.65 14.94
CA PRO A 219 -1.27 5.78 15.77
C PRO A 219 -0.90 7.26 15.77
N ASP A 220 -0.80 7.87 16.96
CA ASP A 220 -0.63 9.32 17.18
C ASP A 220 0.54 9.93 16.37
N VAL A 221 1.37 9.05 15.84
CA VAL A 221 2.35 9.30 14.80
C VAL A 221 1.90 8.52 13.56
N VAL A 222 1.32 9.20 12.56
CA VAL A 222 1.36 8.71 11.18
C VAL A 222 2.85 8.52 10.88
N LYS A 223 3.34 7.28 11.03
CA LYS A 223 4.76 6.96 10.93
C LYS A 223 5.21 7.25 9.53
N ASP A 224 5.70 8.44 9.32
CA ASP A 224 6.17 8.93 8.05
C ASP A 224 7.43 8.16 7.64
N TYR A 225 7.26 6.98 7.05
CA TYR A 225 8.31 6.19 6.42
C TYR A 225 8.81 6.85 5.12
N SER A 226 8.97 8.17 5.15
CA SER A 226 9.75 8.92 4.18
C SER A 226 11.22 8.52 4.35
N LEU A 227 11.84 8.08 3.25
CA LEU A 227 13.30 7.86 3.19
C LEU A 227 14.09 9.13 3.51
N LYS A 228 13.47 10.33 3.46
CA LYS A 228 14.10 11.59 3.86
C LYS A 228 14.10 11.81 5.38
N ASN A 229 13.19 11.18 6.13
CA ASN A 229 12.99 11.47 7.57
C ASN A 229 13.77 10.52 8.49
N GLY A 230 14.66 9.68 7.95
CA GLY A 230 15.56 8.82 8.75
C GLY A 230 14.87 7.73 9.58
N GLN A 231 13.55 7.55 9.44
CA GLN A 231 12.76 6.56 10.19
C GLN A 231 13.05 5.11 9.78
N ILE A 232 13.71 4.92 8.63
CA ILE A 232 14.37 3.68 8.23
C ILE A 232 15.85 4.02 8.16
N LYS A 233 16.62 3.51 9.10
CA LYS A 233 18.07 3.68 9.11
C LYS A 233 18.68 3.04 7.85
N ASP A 234 19.95 3.30 7.58
CA ASP A 234 20.69 2.63 6.50
C ASP A 234 20.92 1.12 6.75
N ASP A 235 20.54 0.64 7.94
CA ASP A 235 20.41 -0.77 8.32
C ASP A 235 18.95 -1.29 8.33
N GLY A 236 17.99 -0.38 8.04
CA GLY A 236 16.53 -0.48 8.03
C GLY A 236 15.90 -1.34 9.08
N THR A 237 16.47 -1.22 10.25
CA THR A 237 15.68 -1.08 11.45
C THR A 237 14.85 0.20 11.38
N SER A 238 13.64 0.15 11.93
CA SER A 238 12.86 1.35 12.20
C SER A 238 13.56 2.16 13.30
N GLY A 239 13.76 3.47 13.10
CA GLY A 239 14.27 4.37 14.14
C GLY A 239 13.40 4.35 15.41
N ASN A 240 14.01 4.64 16.56
CA ASN A 240 13.30 4.72 17.84
C ASN A 240 12.28 5.88 17.80
N TRP A 241 11.14 5.62 18.43
CA TRP A 241 9.92 6.42 18.40
C TRP A 241 10.03 7.56 19.42
N TYR A 242 9.74 8.79 19.01
CA TYR A 242 9.41 9.91 19.90
C TYR A 242 8.18 10.62 19.35
#